data_AF-A0A534N3K5-F1
#
_entry.id   AF-A0A534N3K5-F1
#
_cell.length_a   1.000
_cell.length_b   1.000
_cell.length_c   1.000
_cell.angle_alpha   90.00
_cell.angle_beta   90.00
_cell.angle_gamma   90.00
#
_symmetry.space_group_name_H-M   'P 1'
#
loop_
_entity.id
_entity.type
_entity.pdbx_description
1 polymer ?
#
loop_
_entity_poly.entity_id
_entity_poly.type
_entity_poly.pdbx_seq_one_letter_code
_entity_poly.pdbx_strand_id
1 'polypeptide(L)'
;MSEAFDVRIITASYRREPVEGPEEPQVPVIQLFGRTREGKSIAVEYSGFKPYFFVVAPPQALRGAFARDKQVVSFEDVTLEVEGRPTPCARVTLRQPWKTPEYREKARKFGSTPLEADIPFQHRFIYDMDLGAAVRVVGTPADPAGRYTTELFVVAERFEPCDPFRPALRILSFDIENSIRDGHIFCIGVAYREDGEIKTRILTGNEKEIIERFVKLIWELDPDIISGYNIDGYDLPVLVERSAKHGMQRLQLARDHSSFFHLGERFWRLDGRILTDVWWAVRAEMRPKQETLDYVAKHLLGVGKHELQRRKIDEEWEADRDKVIRYCINDAELSLKILERVRRIE
;
A
#
# COMPACT_ATOMS: atom_id res chain seq x y z
N MET A 1 -2.47 -20.85 -21.34
CA MET A 1 -1.07 -21.31 -21.52
C MET A 1 -0.22 -20.44 -20.62
N SER A 2 0.84 -20.98 -20.02
CA SER A 2 1.70 -20.20 -19.13
C SER A 2 2.54 -19.20 -19.95
N GLU A 3 2.68 -17.99 -19.43
CA GLU A 3 3.41 -16.87 -20.01
C GLU A 3 4.43 -16.34 -18.99
N ALA A 4 5.41 -15.56 -19.47
CA ALA A 4 6.47 -15.00 -18.65
C ALA A 4 6.46 -13.47 -18.69
N PHE A 5 6.54 -12.85 -17.52
CA PHE A 5 6.52 -11.40 -17.36
C PHE A 5 7.70 -10.96 -16.49
N ASP A 6 8.55 -10.05 -16.97
CA ASP A 6 9.53 -9.38 -16.12
C ASP A 6 8.80 -8.28 -15.34
N VAL A 7 8.78 -8.36 -14.00
CA VAL A 7 7.99 -7.50 -13.12
C VAL A 7 8.88 -6.78 -12.11
N ARG A 8 8.76 -5.46 -12.04
CA ARG A 8 9.26 -4.64 -10.94
C ARG A 8 8.20 -4.63 -9.84
N ILE A 9 8.50 -5.28 -8.72
CA ILE A 9 7.59 -5.30 -7.55
C ILE A 9 7.56 -3.90 -6.92
N ILE A 10 6.35 -3.42 -6.64
CA ILE A 10 6.06 -2.14 -5.98
C ILE A 10 5.58 -2.41 -4.55
N THR A 11 4.61 -3.31 -4.39
CA THR A 11 4.11 -3.73 -3.07
C THR A 11 3.88 -5.23 -3.05
N ALA A 12 4.02 -5.83 -1.88
CA ALA A 12 3.59 -7.19 -1.61
C ALA A 12 2.57 -7.20 -0.46
N SER A 13 1.55 -8.02 -0.60
CA SER A 13 0.54 -8.28 0.41
C SER A 13 0.12 -9.75 0.34
N TYR A 14 -0.90 -10.09 1.12
CA TYR A 14 -1.59 -11.36 0.97
C TYR A 14 -3.05 -11.15 1.35
N ARG A 15 -3.94 -11.94 0.75
CA ARG A 15 -5.34 -12.00 1.15
C ARG A 15 -5.72 -13.36 1.67
N ARG A 16 -6.92 -13.43 2.22
CA ARG A 16 -7.60 -14.67 2.62
C ARG A 16 -8.51 -15.11 1.50
N GLU A 17 -8.50 -16.40 1.17
CA GLU A 17 -9.36 -16.99 0.15
C GLU A 17 -10.11 -18.20 0.73
N PRO A 18 -11.46 -18.25 0.70
CA PRO A 18 -12.36 -17.21 0.20
C PRO A 18 -12.32 -15.94 1.07
N VAL A 19 -12.48 -14.78 0.42
CA VAL A 19 -12.47 -13.46 1.10
C VAL A 19 -13.56 -13.38 2.16
N GLU A 20 -14.74 -13.91 1.83
CA GLU A 20 -15.88 -14.02 2.73
C GLU A 20 -16.11 -15.48 3.13
N GLY A 21 -16.48 -15.70 4.39
CA GLY A 21 -16.77 -17.04 4.91
C GLY A 21 -16.09 -17.32 6.25
N PRO A 22 -16.30 -18.54 6.79
CA PRO A 22 -15.67 -18.95 8.03
C PRO A 22 -14.13 -18.98 7.88
N GLU A 23 -13.42 -18.73 8.97
CA GLU A 23 -11.95 -18.68 8.96
C GLU A 23 -11.33 -20.04 8.64
N GLU A 24 -11.91 -21.16 9.08
CA GLU A 24 -11.32 -22.51 8.94
C GLU A 24 -10.93 -22.91 7.49
N PRO A 25 -11.77 -22.69 6.45
CA PRO A 25 -11.39 -22.97 5.06
C PRO A 25 -10.44 -21.93 4.44
N GLN A 26 -10.22 -20.78 5.08
CA GLN A 26 -9.44 -19.70 4.47
C GLN A 26 -7.97 -20.10 4.30
N VAL A 27 -7.45 -19.92 3.10
CA VAL A 27 -6.03 -20.09 2.77
C VAL A 27 -5.41 -18.75 2.41
N PRO A 28 -4.11 -18.57 2.69
CA PRO A 28 -3.42 -17.36 2.26
C PRO A 28 -3.10 -17.43 0.76
N VAL A 29 -3.31 -16.30 0.06
CA VAL A 29 -2.86 -16.08 -1.31
C VAL A 29 -1.93 -14.87 -1.29
N ILE A 30 -0.66 -15.06 -1.68
CA ILE A 30 0.29 -13.96 -1.84
C ILE A 30 -0.16 -13.10 -3.01
N GLN A 31 -0.08 -11.79 -2.85
CA GLN A 31 -0.31 -10.80 -3.90
C GLN A 31 0.96 -9.97 -4.07
N LEU A 32 1.52 -9.95 -5.27
CA LEU A 32 2.56 -9.01 -5.66
C LEU A 32 1.96 -8.05 -6.68
N PHE A 33 2.21 -6.76 -6.50
CA PHE A 33 1.79 -5.74 -7.45
C PHE A 33 3.03 -5.02 -7.98
N GLY A 34 3.00 -4.70 -9.27
CA GLY A 34 4.15 -4.13 -9.92
C GLY A 34 3.85 -3.50 -11.26
N ARG A 35 4.94 -3.25 -12.00
CA ARG A 35 4.89 -2.94 -13.43
C ARG A 35 5.78 -3.87 -14.22
N THR A 36 5.36 -4.21 -15.43
CA THR A 36 6.21 -4.96 -16.36
C THR A 36 7.32 -4.09 -16.94
N ARG A 37 8.27 -4.70 -17.65
CA ARG A 37 9.32 -4.00 -18.40
C ARG A 37 8.75 -3.01 -19.42
N GLU A 38 7.60 -3.32 -20.01
CA GLU A 38 6.86 -2.49 -20.96
C GLU A 38 6.02 -1.42 -20.26
N GLY A 39 6.05 -1.35 -18.93
CA GLY A 39 5.35 -0.35 -18.15
C GLY A 39 3.87 -0.65 -17.91
N LYS A 40 3.37 -1.87 -18.17
CA LYS A 40 1.99 -2.25 -17.83
C LYS A 40 1.85 -2.54 -16.35
N SER A 41 0.76 -2.09 -15.71
CA SER A 41 0.50 -2.49 -14.33
C SER A 41 0.09 -3.97 -14.25
N ILE A 42 0.57 -4.66 -13.21
CA ILE A 42 0.35 -6.10 -13.06
C ILE A 42 0.06 -6.48 -11.61
N ALA A 43 -0.94 -7.34 -11.41
CA ALA A 43 -1.19 -8.08 -10.19
C ALA A 43 -0.77 -9.54 -10.38
N VAL A 44 -0.09 -10.10 -9.40
CA VAL A 44 0.41 -11.48 -9.42
C VAL A 44 -0.06 -12.19 -8.17
N GLU A 45 -0.71 -13.33 -8.34
CA GLU A 45 -1.11 -14.19 -7.24
C GLU A 45 -0.26 -15.44 -7.15
N TYR A 46 0.11 -15.84 -5.95
CA TYR A 46 0.75 -17.12 -5.70
C TYR A 46 0.11 -17.82 -4.50
N SER A 47 -0.23 -19.09 -4.70
CA SER A 47 -0.85 -19.94 -3.68
C SER A 47 0.06 -21.11 -3.33
N GLY A 48 -0.08 -21.63 -2.12
CA GLY A 48 0.69 -22.80 -1.65
C GLY A 48 1.85 -22.47 -0.71
N PHE A 49 2.25 -21.20 -0.61
CA PHE A 49 3.21 -20.78 0.41
C PHE A 49 2.62 -20.92 1.82
N LYS A 50 3.38 -21.44 2.78
CA LYS A 50 2.91 -21.69 4.15
C LYS A 50 3.71 -20.86 5.16
N PRO A 51 3.05 -20.21 6.12
CA PRO A 51 3.75 -19.50 7.19
C PRO A 51 4.44 -20.51 8.10
N TYR A 52 5.62 -20.13 8.61
CA TYR A 52 6.28 -20.88 9.66
C TYR A 52 7.08 -19.96 10.55
N PHE A 53 7.46 -20.49 11.71
CA PHE A 53 8.43 -19.90 12.62
C PHE A 53 9.19 -21.02 13.33
N PHE A 54 10.24 -20.68 14.07
CA PHE A 54 11.02 -21.67 14.82
C PHE A 54 10.77 -21.57 16.32
N VAL A 55 11.00 -22.66 17.03
CA VAL A 55 10.91 -22.73 18.49
C VAL A 55 12.18 -23.38 19.05
N VAL A 56 12.77 -22.78 20.09
CA VAL A 56 14.03 -23.24 20.70
C VAL A 56 13.76 -24.31 21.75
N ALA A 57 14.52 -25.41 21.71
CA ALA A 57 14.48 -26.53 22.65
C ALA A 57 13.03 -26.93 23.05
N PRO A 58 12.15 -27.23 22.08
CA PRO A 58 10.72 -27.38 22.36
C PRO A 58 10.45 -28.59 23.27
N PRO A 59 9.78 -28.40 24.42
CA PRO A 59 9.49 -29.48 25.36
C PRO A 59 8.45 -30.45 24.80
N GLN A 60 8.42 -31.67 25.34
CA GLN A 60 7.49 -32.71 24.89
C GLN A 60 6.01 -32.29 25.00
N ALA A 61 5.67 -31.46 25.98
CA ALA A 61 4.32 -30.91 26.14
C ALA A 61 3.91 -30.03 24.95
N LEU A 62 4.82 -29.17 24.44
CA LEU A 62 4.58 -28.34 23.27
C LEU A 62 4.39 -29.21 22.02
N ARG A 63 5.28 -30.20 21.83
CA ARG A 63 5.19 -31.15 20.71
C ARG A 63 3.84 -31.87 20.69
N GLY A 64 3.41 -32.39 21.84
CA GLY A 64 2.12 -33.08 21.97
C GLY A 64 0.90 -32.16 21.83
N ALA A 65 1.02 -30.87 22.19
CA ALA A 65 -0.03 -29.89 21.97
C ALA A 65 -0.17 -29.55 20.48
N PHE A 66 0.95 -29.24 19.81
CA PHE A 66 0.96 -28.82 18.41
C PHE A 66 0.66 -29.96 17.44
N ALA A 67 1.08 -31.19 17.75
CA ALA A 67 0.75 -32.36 16.93
C ALA A 67 -0.75 -32.67 16.82
N ARG A 68 -1.57 -32.20 17.77
CA ARG A 68 -3.03 -32.40 17.77
C ARG A 68 -3.81 -31.18 17.27
N ASP A 69 -3.12 -30.08 16.99
CA ASP A 69 -3.72 -28.81 16.61
C ASP A 69 -3.87 -28.75 15.09
N LYS A 70 -5.11 -28.63 14.60
CA LYS A 70 -5.44 -28.60 13.16
C LYS A 70 -4.75 -27.46 12.38
N GLN A 71 -4.29 -26.44 13.10
CA GLN A 71 -3.63 -25.29 12.50
C GLN A 71 -2.13 -25.51 12.27
N VAL A 72 -1.53 -26.47 12.97
CA VAL A 72 -0.15 -26.87 12.75
C VAL A 72 -0.12 -27.91 11.64
N VAL A 73 0.48 -27.54 10.51
CA VAL A 73 0.63 -28.40 9.34
C VAL A 73 1.81 -29.36 9.54
N SER A 74 2.93 -28.85 10.06
CA SER A 74 4.10 -29.66 10.38
C SER A 74 4.85 -29.11 11.59
N PHE A 75 5.57 -30.01 12.27
CA PHE A 75 6.46 -29.73 13.38
C PHE A 75 7.74 -30.53 13.14
N GLU A 76 8.77 -29.88 12.57
CA GLU A 76 9.96 -30.55 12.04
C GLU A 76 11.18 -30.21 12.90
N ASP A 77 11.91 -31.22 13.38
CA ASP A 77 13.13 -31.02 14.15
C ASP A 77 14.26 -30.48 13.28
N VAL A 78 14.92 -29.42 13.76
CA VAL A 78 16.04 -28.76 13.08
C VAL A 78 17.10 -28.38 14.09
N THR A 79 18.34 -28.22 13.64
CA THR A 79 19.41 -27.61 14.45
C THR A 79 19.73 -26.24 13.86
N LEU A 80 19.60 -25.19 14.67
CA LEU A 80 19.89 -23.82 14.27
C LEU A 80 21.05 -23.27 15.09
N GLU A 81 21.78 -22.31 14.54
CA GLU A 81 22.71 -21.51 15.32
C GLU A 81 21.94 -20.43 16.08
N VAL A 82 21.90 -20.53 17.40
CA VAL A 82 21.26 -19.55 18.29
C VAL A 82 22.34 -19.01 19.20
N GLU A 83 22.55 -17.69 19.17
CA GLU A 83 23.60 -17.01 19.94
C GLU A 83 25.00 -17.63 19.73
N GLY A 84 25.30 -18.01 18.48
CA GLY A 84 26.59 -18.60 18.09
C GLY A 84 26.76 -20.07 18.50
N ARG A 85 25.67 -20.77 18.88
CA ARG A 85 25.72 -22.18 19.31
C ARG A 85 24.72 -23.05 18.54
N PRO A 86 25.13 -24.24 18.06
CA PRO A 86 24.21 -25.24 17.54
C PRO A 86 23.19 -25.63 18.62
N THR A 87 21.92 -25.34 18.36
CA THR A 87 20.83 -25.48 19.32
C THR A 87 19.70 -26.30 18.69
N PRO A 88 19.19 -27.34 19.39
CA PRO A 88 18.00 -28.07 18.96
C PRO A 88 16.80 -27.12 18.92
N CYS A 89 16.15 -27.06 17.76
CA CYS A 89 14.97 -26.26 17.50
C CYS A 89 13.93 -27.11 16.76
N ALA A 90 12.76 -26.54 16.53
CA ALA A 90 11.82 -27.09 15.56
C ALA A 90 11.21 -25.99 14.69
N ARG A 91 10.96 -26.31 13.44
CA ARG A 91 10.18 -25.50 12.51
C ARG A 91 8.70 -25.85 12.68
N VAL A 92 7.89 -24.86 12.99
CA VAL A 92 6.43 -24.97 13.12
C VAL A 92 5.79 -24.34 11.91
N THR A 93 5.23 -25.14 11.02
CA THR A 93 4.48 -24.67 9.85
C THR A 93 3.00 -24.56 10.20
N LEU A 94 2.40 -23.40 9.97
CA LEU A 94 0.98 -23.16 10.20
C LEU A 94 0.19 -23.18 8.88
N ARG A 95 -1.12 -23.41 8.99
CA ARG A 95 -2.04 -23.29 7.85
C ARG A 95 -2.28 -21.83 7.45
N GLN A 96 -2.35 -20.94 8.43
CA GLN A 96 -2.84 -19.57 8.28
C GLN A 96 -1.90 -18.53 8.91
N PRO A 97 -1.43 -17.52 8.18
CA PRO A 97 -0.41 -16.59 8.66
C PRO A 97 -0.90 -15.67 9.79
N TRP A 98 -2.18 -15.29 9.78
CA TRP A 98 -2.77 -14.45 10.83
C TRP A 98 -2.86 -15.14 12.20
N LYS A 99 -2.63 -16.45 12.27
CA LYS A 99 -2.52 -17.20 13.54
C LYS A 99 -1.12 -17.18 14.14
N THR A 100 -0.09 -16.78 13.39
CA THR A 100 1.29 -16.77 13.88
C THR A 100 1.46 -16.02 15.21
N PRO A 101 0.84 -14.83 15.42
CA PRO A 101 0.93 -14.13 16.71
C PRO A 101 0.33 -14.93 17.89
N GLU A 102 -0.75 -15.67 17.67
CA GLU A 102 -1.36 -16.53 18.70
C GLU A 102 -0.45 -17.72 19.03
N TYR A 103 0.10 -18.37 18.00
CA TYR A 103 0.88 -19.61 18.17
C TYR A 103 2.27 -19.36 18.72
N ARG A 104 2.91 -18.22 18.42
CA ARG A 104 4.16 -17.84 19.07
C ARG A 104 3.97 -17.58 20.57
N GLU A 105 2.85 -16.99 20.98
CA GLU A 105 2.53 -16.82 22.40
C GLU A 105 2.19 -18.16 23.07
N LYS A 106 1.53 -19.09 22.37
CA LYS A 106 1.36 -20.47 22.86
C LYS A 106 2.72 -21.12 23.12
N ALA A 107 3.66 -21.06 22.16
CA ALA A 107 4.99 -21.62 22.34
C ALA A 107 5.73 -21.02 23.55
N ARG A 108 5.66 -19.70 23.75
CA ARG A 108 6.19 -19.02 24.94
C ARG A 108 5.61 -19.56 26.24
N LYS A 109 4.29 -19.77 26.30
CA LYS A 109 3.60 -20.34 27.48
C LYS A 109 4.05 -21.77 27.80
N PHE A 110 4.45 -22.54 26.79
CA PHE A 110 5.06 -23.86 26.99
C PHE A 110 6.55 -23.79 27.38
N GLY A 111 7.14 -22.60 27.54
CA GLY A 111 8.54 -22.43 27.92
C GLY A 111 9.52 -22.54 26.76
N SER A 112 9.06 -22.41 25.52
CA SER A 112 9.91 -22.42 24.33
C SER A 112 9.96 -21.04 23.68
N THR A 113 11.16 -20.59 23.30
CA THR A 113 11.39 -19.27 22.70
C THR A 113 11.09 -19.32 21.20
N PRO A 114 10.13 -18.53 20.68
CA PRO A 114 9.91 -18.41 19.25
C PRO A 114 11.03 -17.58 18.60
N LEU A 115 11.50 -18.02 17.45
CA LEU A 115 12.39 -17.26 16.57
C LEU A 115 11.65 -16.96 15.27
N GLU A 116 11.95 -15.82 14.67
CA GLU A 116 11.47 -15.45 13.33
C GLU A 116 9.93 -15.40 13.17
N ALA A 117 9.20 -15.38 14.28
CA ALA A 117 7.73 -15.36 14.34
C ALA A 117 7.11 -13.97 14.17
N ASP A 118 7.94 -12.96 13.93
CA ASP A 118 7.61 -11.56 13.71
C ASP A 118 7.80 -11.12 12.25
N ILE A 119 8.39 -11.97 11.40
CA ILE A 119 8.54 -11.71 9.97
C ILE A 119 7.14 -11.76 9.31
N PRO A 120 6.65 -10.65 8.72
CA PRO A 120 5.37 -10.63 8.03
C PRO A 120 5.32 -11.65 6.88
N PHE A 121 4.17 -12.29 6.69
CA PHE A 121 4.04 -13.42 5.76
C PHE A 121 4.47 -13.12 4.32
N GLN A 122 4.13 -11.95 3.80
CA GLN A 122 4.55 -11.51 2.47
C GLN A 122 6.05 -11.23 2.37
N HIS A 123 6.71 -10.79 3.45
CA HIS A 123 8.17 -10.61 3.49
C HIS A 123 8.87 -11.95 3.58
N ARG A 124 8.34 -12.87 4.41
CA ARG A 124 8.80 -14.25 4.46
C ARG A 124 8.81 -14.88 3.07
N PHE A 125 7.72 -14.71 2.31
CA PHE A 125 7.63 -15.17 0.93
C PHE A 125 8.72 -14.59 0.02
N ILE A 126 8.95 -13.27 0.09
CA ILE A 126 10.01 -12.60 -0.68
C ILE A 126 11.39 -13.18 -0.35
N TYR A 127 11.70 -13.38 0.94
CA TYR A 127 13.00 -13.89 1.37
C TYR A 127 13.21 -15.35 0.97
N ASP A 128 12.22 -16.21 1.23
CA ASP A 128 12.34 -17.65 0.98
C ASP A 128 12.37 -17.99 -0.52
N MET A 129 11.68 -17.20 -1.34
CA MET A 129 11.70 -17.35 -2.79
C MET A 129 12.85 -16.57 -3.46
N ASP A 130 13.69 -15.91 -2.67
CA ASP A 130 14.83 -15.07 -3.12
C ASP A 130 14.41 -14.02 -4.17
N LEU A 131 13.31 -13.32 -3.91
CA LEU A 131 12.76 -12.35 -4.86
C LEU A 131 13.50 -11.02 -4.75
N GLY A 132 14.24 -10.69 -5.81
CA GLY A 132 14.72 -9.33 -6.04
C GLY A 132 13.58 -8.34 -6.32
N ALA A 133 13.91 -7.05 -6.34
CA ALA A 133 12.93 -6.01 -6.67
C ALA A 133 12.42 -6.11 -8.11
N ALA A 134 13.19 -6.72 -9.01
CA ALA A 134 12.76 -7.14 -10.34
C ALA A 134 12.85 -8.67 -10.42
N VAL A 135 11.78 -9.32 -10.89
CA VAL A 135 11.66 -10.78 -10.97
C VAL A 135 10.91 -11.17 -12.24
N ARG A 136 11.28 -12.30 -12.85
CA ARG A 136 10.46 -12.93 -13.89
C ARG A 136 9.39 -13.81 -13.25
N VAL A 137 8.14 -13.50 -13.54
CA VAL A 137 6.97 -14.26 -13.10
C VAL A 137 6.54 -15.17 -14.25
N VAL A 138 6.51 -16.48 -14.01
CA VAL A 138 5.94 -17.44 -14.96
C VAL A 138 4.63 -17.97 -14.41
N GLY A 139 3.56 -17.84 -15.18
CA GLY A 139 2.23 -18.23 -14.73
C GLY A 139 1.17 -18.08 -15.80
N THR A 140 -0.08 -18.35 -15.44
CA THR A 140 -1.21 -18.27 -16.35
C THR A 140 -1.89 -16.91 -16.23
N PRO A 141 -2.00 -16.11 -17.32
CA PRO A 141 -2.79 -14.89 -17.32
C PRO A 141 -4.25 -15.16 -17.01
N ALA A 142 -4.88 -14.25 -16.30
CA ALA A 142 -6.30 -14.27 -15.96
C ALA A 142 -6.90 -12.88 -16.17
N ASP A 143 -8.22 -12.81 -16.23
CA ASP A 143 -8.93 -11.53 -16.39
C ASP A 143 -8.86 -10.73 -15.07
N PRO A 144 -8.27 -9.52 -15.06
CA PRO A 144 -8.28 -8.66 -13.88
C PRO A 144 -9.68 -8.14 -13.55
N ALA A 145 -10.62 -8.12 -14.51
CA ALA A 145 -11.92 -7.45 -14.35
C ALA A 145 -12.66 -7.90 -13.08
N GLY A 146 -13.06 -6.92 -12.26
CA GLY A 146 -13.76 -7.13 -10.99
C GLY A 146 -12.88 -7.63 -9.84
N ARG A 147 -11.64 -8.05 -10.10
CA ARG A 147 -10.67 -8.49 -9.07
C ARG A 147 -9.59 -7.46 -8.82
N TYR A 148 -9.10 -6.83 -9.90
CA TYR A 148 -8.02 -5.87 -9.86
C TYR A 148 -8.26 -4.70 -10.80
N THR A 149 -7.72 -3.52 -10.46
CA THR A 149 -7.67 -2.36 -11.35
C THR A 149 -6.45 -2.38 -12.29
N THR A 150 -5.64 -3.44 -12.29
CA THR A 150 -4.42 -3.53 -13.10
C THR A 150 -4.70 -3.92 -14.54
N GLU A 151 -3.78 -3.56 -15.43
CA GLU A 151 -3.86 -3.97 -16.85
C GLU A 151 -3.67 -5.47 -17.03
N LEU A 152 -2.84 -6.10 -16.18
CA LEU A 152 -2.54 -7.52 -16.22
C LEU A 152 -2.86 -8.17 -14.87
N PHE A 153 -3.33 -9.42 -14.92
CA PHE A 153 -3.43 -10.30 -13.76
C PHE A 153 -2.87 -11.68 -14.12
N VAL A 154 -1.97 -12.20 -13.29
CA VAL A 154 -1.30 -13.49 -13.51
C VAL A 154 -1.40 -14.35 -12.24
N VAL A 155 -1.81 -15.60 -12.39
CA VAL A 155 -1.65 -16.62 -11.36
C VAL A 155 -0.29 -17.28 -11.57
N ALA A 156 0.67 -16.94 -10.70
CA ALA A 156 2.04 -17.41 -10.78
C ALA A 156 2.16 -18.90 -10.44
N GLU A 157 2.99 -19.58 -11.21
CA GLU A 157 3.41 -20.96 -10.98
C GLU A 157 4.82 -21.00 -10.36
N ARG A 158 5.71 -20.10 -10.81
CA ARG A 158 7.07 -19.97 -10.31
C ARG A 158 7.66 -18.58 -10.60
N PHE A 159 8.83 -18.34 -10.00
CA PHE A 159 9.59 -17.11 -10.13
C PHE A 159 11.02 -17.44 -10.58
N GLU A 160 11.58 -16.59 -11.43
CA GLU A 160 12.93 -16.72 -11.99
C GLU A 160 13.66 -15.37 -11.88
N PRO A 161 14.99 -15.36 -11.72
CA PRO A 161 15.76 -14.12 -11.80
C PRO A 161 15.61 -13.44 -13.16
N CYS A 162 15.69 -12.10 -13.19
CA CYS A 162 15.73 -11.31 -14.42
C CYS A 162 16.67 -10.12 -14.27
N ASP A 163 17.07 -9.52 -15.41
CA ASP A 163 17.89 -8.31 -15.40
C ASP A 163 17.11 -7.16 -14.74
N PRO A 164 17.70 -6.46 -13.75
CA PRO A 164 17.06 -5.32 -13.10
C PRO A 164 16.62 -4.25 -14.09
N PHE A 165 15.43 -3.69 -13.86
CA PHE A 165 14.91 -2.58 -14.65
C PHE A 165 14.10 -1.62 -13.76
N ARG A 166 13.84 -0.42 -14.28
CA ARG A 166 13.11 0.66 -13.61
C ARG A 166 12.00 1.15 -14.54
N PRO A 167 10.78 0.63 -14.43
CA PRO A 167 9.67 1.16 -15.21
C PRO A 167 9.28 2.55 -14.69
N ALA A 168 8.76 3.39 -15.59
CA ALA A 168 8.17 4.67 -15.19
C ALA A 168 6.94 4.41 -14.31
N LEU A 169 6.93 4.97 -13.10
CA LEU A 169 5.78 4.89 -12.20
C LEU A 169 4.80 6.01 -12.50
N ARG A 170 3.51 5.70 -12.49
CA ARG A 170 2.43 6.69 -12.58
C ARG A 170 2.19 7.28 -11.20
N ILE A 171 2.24 8.61 -11.14
CA ILE A 171 2.05 9.38 -9.91
C ILE A 171 0.79 10.21 -10.07
N LEU A 172 -0.06 10.15 -9.05
CA LEU A 172 -1.19 11.04 -8.88
C LEU A 172 -1.00 11.83 -7.59
N SER A 173 -1.07 13.14 -7.69
CA SER A 173 -1.07 14.07 -6.56
C SER A 173 -2.46 14.66 -6.39
N PHE A 174 -2.93 14.83 -5.16
CA PHE A 174 -4.22 15.45 -4.88
C PHE A 174 -4.16 16.41 -3.68
N ASP A 175 -5.16 17.27 -3.60
CA ASP A 175 -5.40 18.23 -2.52
C ASP A 175 -6.91 18.33 -2.27
N ILE A 176 -7.30 18.58 -1.01
CA ILE A 176 -8.68 18.75 -0.58
C ILE A 176 -8.89 20.16 -0.03
N GLU A 177 -9.94 20.82 -0.51
CA GLU A 177 -10.47 22.02 0.15
C GLU A 177 -11.86 21.72 0.72
N ASN A 178 -12.02 21.99 2.02
CA ASN A 178 -13.22 21.68 2.79
C ASN A 178 -13.59 22.83 3.74
N SER A 179 -14.86 22.84 4.16
CA SER A 179 -15.37 23.76 5.17
C SER A 179 -14.57 23.67 6.47
N ILE A 180 -14.23 24.81 7.07
CA ILE A 180 -13.68 24.87 8.43
C ILE A 180 -14.79 24.67 9.47
N ARG A 181 -16.04 25.00 9.12
CA ARG A 181 -17.19 24.95 10.04
C ARG A 181 -17.61 23.52 10.36
N ASP A 182 -17.71 22.67 9.34
CA ASP A 182 -18.26 21.32 9.50
C ASP A 182 -17.46 20.20 8.81
N GLY A 183 -16.34 20.54 8.16
CA GLY A 183 -15.47 19.60 7.46
C GLY A 183 -16.02 19.10 6.12
N HIS A 184 -17.10 19.66 5.60
CA HIS A 184 -17.66 19.29 4.29
C HIS A 184 -16.66 19.56 3.16
N ILE A 185 -16.36 18.53 2.36
CA ILE A 185 -15.47 18.65 1.21
C ILE A 185 -16.15 19.47 0.10
N PHE A 186 -15.56 20.60 -0.25
CA PHE A 186 -16.01 21.44 -1.36
C PHE A 186 -15.52 20.90 -2.70
N CYS A 187 -14.25 20.50 -2.76
CA CYS A 187 -13.65 19.95 -3.96
C CYS A 187 -12.38 19.12 -3.67
N ILE A 188 -12.02 18.27 -4.64
CA ILE A 188 -10.73 17.56 -4.67
C ILE A 188 -10.02 17.90 -5.99
N GLY A 189 -8.88 18.55 -5.89
CA GLY A 189 -7.98 18.84 -7.00
C GLY A 189 -7.01 17.69 -7.21
N VAL A 190 -6.77 17.32 -8.47
CA VAL A 190 -5.90 16.19 -8.84
C VAL A 190 -4.96 16.62 -9.94
N ALA A 191 -3.69 16.24 -9.83
CA ALA A 191 -2.66 16.42 -10.85
C ALA A 191 -1.91 15.09 -11.10
N TYR A 192 -1.67 14.75 -12.36
CA TYR A 192 -0.96 13.53 -12.76
C TYR A 192 -0.25 13.75 -14.10
N ARG A 193 0.67 12.86 -14.47
CA ARG A 193 1.28 12.86 -15.80
C ARG A 193 0.58 11.89 -16.75
N GLU A 194 0.37 12.36 -17.97
CA GLU A 194 -0.10 11.59 -19.12
C GLU A 194 0.69 12.04 -20.34
N ASP A 195 1.33 11.10 -21.03
CA ASP A 195 2.16 11.36 -22.22
C ASP A 195 3.22 12.46 -22.02
N GLY A 196 3.80 12.53 -20.82
CA GLY A 196 4.83 13.51 -20.45
C GLY A 196 4.30 14.88 -20.03
N GLU A 197 3.01 15.16 -20.22
CA GLU A 197 2.37 16.41 -19.80
C GLU A 197 1.70 16.27 -18.42
N ILE A 198 1.69 17.36 -17.64
CA ILE A 198 0.87 17.40 -16.43
C ILE A 198 -0.57 17.69 -16.84
N LYS A 199 -1.47 16.80 -16.45
CA LYS A 199 -2.92 16.98 -16.55
C LYS A 199 -3.48 17.25 -15.17
N THR A 200 -4.51 18.07 -15.11
CA THR A 200 -5.25 18.35 -13.88
C THR A 200 -6.72 18.01 -14.04
N ARG A 201 -7.36 17.59 -12.95
CA ARG A 201 -8.81 17.39 -12.85
C ARG A 201 -9.30 17.99 -11.54
N ILE A 202 -10.55 18.45 -11.53
CA ILE A 202 -11.23 18.91 -10.34
C ILE A 202 -12.52 18.10 -10.15
N LEU A 203 -12.74 17.66 -8.92
CA LEU A 203 -13.96 16.96 -8.51
C LEU A 203 -14.79 17.91 -7.64
N THR A 204 -15.96 18.28 -8.13
CA THR A 204 -16.95 19.13 -7.46
C THR A 204 -18.33 18.47 -7.52
N GLY A 205 -19.25 18.91 -6.67
CA GLY A 205 -20.63 18.42 -6.62
C GLY A 205 -21.09 18.16 -5.19
N ASN A 206 -22.00 17.21 -5.02
CA ASN A 206 -22.30 16.66 -3.69
C ASN A 206 -21.05 15.95 -3.15
N GLU A 207 -20.71 16.15 -1.89
CA GLU A 207 -19.57 15.51 -1.21
C GLU A 207 -19.49 13.99 -1.39
N LYS A 208 -20.60 13.26 -1.28
CA LYS A 208 -20.62 11.81 -1.55
C LYS A 208 -20.16 11.51 -2.98
N GLU A 209 -20.66 12.28 -3.94
CA GLU A 209 -20.34 12.12 -5.35
C GLU A 209 -18.89 12.51 -5.66
N ILE A 210 -18.35 13.54 -4.98
CA ILE A 210 -16.93 13.92 -5.04
C ILE A 210 -16.05 12.74 -4.62
N ILE A 211 -16.35 12.12 -3.47
CA ILE A 211 -15.57 11.01 -2.93
C ILE A 211 -15.69 9.76 -3.84
N GLU A 212 -16.90 9.42 -4.30
CA GLU A 212 -17.12 8.28 -5.22
C GLU A 212 -16.37 8.49 -6.54
N ARG A 213 -16.41 9.71 -7.09
CA ARG A 213 -15.67 10.05 -8.31
C ARG A 213 -14.16 10.04 -8.08
N PHE A 214 -13.68 10.39 -6.90
CA PHE A 214 -12.26 10.29 -6.56
C PHE A 214 -11.79 8.83 -6.58
N VAL A 215 -12.53 7.92 -5.94
CA VAL A 215 -12.22 6.48 -5.98
C VAL A 215 -12.22 5.95 -7.41
N LYS A 216 -13.24 6.28 -8.21
CA LYS A 216 -13.31 5.89 -9.63
C LYS A 216 -12.14 6.45 -10.43
N LEU A 217 -11.76 7.70 -10.20
CA LEU A 217 -10.62 8.30 -10.89
C LEU A 217 -9.31 7.58 -10.58
N ILE A 218 -9.10 7.14 -9.33
CA ILE A 218 -7.95 6.32 -8.95
C ILE A 218 -7.96 4.97 -9.68
N TRP A 219 -9.13 4.35 -9.84
CA TRP A 219 -9.24 3.09 -10.61
C TRP A 219 -8.95 3.30 -12.09
N GLU A 220 -9.48 4.38 -12.68
CA GLU A 220 -9.31 4.72 -14.10
C GLU A 220 -7.85 5.05 -14.45
N LEU A 221 -7.18 5.86 -13.63
CA LEU A 221 -5.80 6.29 -13.88
C LEU A 221 -4.76 5.23 -13.46
N ASP A 222 -5.15 4.35 -12.55
CA ASP A 222 -4.32 3.31 -11.93
C ASP A 222 -2.90 3.78 -11.52
N PRO A 223 -2.78 4.81 -10.66
CA PRO A 223 -1.48 5.32 -10.23
C PRO A 223 -0.74 4.32 -9.34
N ASP A 224 0.58 4.20 -9.51
CA ASP A 224 1.40 3.42 -8.58
C ASP A 224 1.65 4.17 -7.28
N ILE A 225 1.72 5.50 -7.36
CA ILE A 225 1.95 6.40 -6.23
C ILE A 225 0.79 7.37 -6.13
N ILE A 226 0.16 7.42 -4.96
CA ILE A 226 -0.80 8.47 -4.59
C ILE A 226 -0.10 9.41 -3.61
N SER A 227 -0.17 10.71 -3.90
CA SER A 227 0.61 11.73 -3.21
C SER A 227 -0.17 13.04 -3.02
N GLY A 228 0.46 14.00 -2.36
CA GLY A 228 -0.02 15.33 -2.04
C GLY A 228 0.80 15.88 -0.87
N TYR A 229 0.57 17.13 -0.50
CA TYR A 229 1.36 17.79 0.54
C TYR A 229 0.66 17.72 1.90
N ASN A 230 1.24 16.96 2.84
CA ASN A 230 0.64 16.65 4.15
C ASN A 230 -0.61 15.75 4.08
N ILE A 231 -0.69 14.88 3.07
CA ILE A 231 -1.83 13.96 2.91
C ILE A 231 -1.95 12.96 4.07
N ASP A 232 -0.85 12.58 4.70
CA ASP A 232 -0.86 11.62 5.80
C ASP A 232 -1.55 12.21 7.03
N GLY A 233 -1.30 13.50 7.28
CA GLY A 233 -1.77 14.22 8.45
C GLY A 233 -3.09 14.96 8.27
N TYR A 234 -3.59 15.12 7.03
CA TYR A 234 -4.80 15.90 6.76
C TYR A 234 -5.75 15.23 5.77
N ASP A 235 -5.38 15.15 4.49
CA ASP A 235 -6.31 14.80 3.41
C ASP A 235 -6.85 13.36 3.54
N LEU A 236 -5.98 12.38 3.84
CA LEU A 236 -6.40 10.99 4.05
C LEU A 236 -7.32 10.83 5.27
N PRO A 237 -6.99 11.38 6.46
CA PRO A 237 -7.93 11.43 7.59
C PRO A 237 -9.29 12.05 7.24
N VAL A 238 -9.31 13.19 6.54
CA VAL A 238 -10.55 13.86 6.10
C VAL A 238 -11.35 12.92 5.19
N LEU A 239 -10.73 12.32 4.17
CA LEU A 239 -11.41 11.38 3.27
C LEU A 239 -12.06 10.22 4.03
N VAL A 240 -11.37 9.60 4.98
CA VAL A 240 -11.89 8.48 5.76
C VAL A 240 -13.07 8.92 6.64
N GLU A 241 -12.95 10.06 7.32
CA GLU A 241 -14.02 10.57 8.18
C GLU A 241 -15.28 10.90 7.35
N ARG A 242 -15.09 11.63 6.24
CA ARG A 242 -16.18 12.09 5.38
C ARG A 242 -16.81 10.93 4.62
N SER A 243 -16.03 9.94 4.18
CA SER A 243 -16.58 8.74 3.53
C SER A 243 -17.48 7.96 4.48
N ALA A 244 -17.08 7.78 5.74
CA ALA A 244 -17.86 7.09 6.76
C ALA A 244 -19.21 7.78 7.03
N LYS A 245 -19.23 9.13 7.10
CA LYS A 245 -20.47 9.93 7.24
C LYS A 245 -21.48 9.71 6.10
N HIS A 246 -21.00 9.37 4.91
CA HIS A 246 -21.82 9.07 3.73
C HIS A 246 -22.11 7.57 3.53
N GLY A 247 -21.88 6.74 4.56
CA GLY A 247 -22.13 5.30 4.51
C GLY A 247 -21.08 4.49 3.76
N MET A 248 -19.98 5.11 3.34
CA MET A 248 -18.85 4.45 2.68
C MET A 248 -17.81 4.07 3.72
N GLN A 249 -18.09 3.00 4.47
CA GLN A 249 -17.22 2.53 5.56
C GLN A 249 -15.85 2.01 5.07
N ARG A 250 -15.71 1.71 3.78
CA ARG A 250 -14.50 1.18 3.16
C ARG A 250 -14.22 1.94 1.87
N LEU A 251 -13.27 2.86 1.91
CA LEU A 251 -12.83 3.57 0.72
C LEU A 251 -11.85 2.68 -0.06
N GLN A 252 -12.25 2.26 -1.25
CA GLN A 252 -11.57 1.20 -2.01
C GLN A 252 -10.48 1.75 -2.92
N LEU A 253 -9.42 2.34 -2.37
CA LEU A 253 -8.31 2.90 -3.17
C LEU A 253 -7.34 1.82 -3.67
N ALA A 254 -7.33 0.64 -3.05
CA ALA A 254 -6.36 -0.41 -3.36
C ALA A 254 -6.60 -1.00 -4.74
N ARG A 255 -5.56 -1.61 -5.34
CA ARG A 255 -5.69 -2.26 -6.65
C ARG A 255 -6.59 -3.49 -6.61
N ASP A 256 -6.79 -4.11 -5.46
CA ASP A 256 -7.68 -5.25 -5.26
C ASP A 256 -9.05 -4.87 -4.66
N HIS A 257 -9.40 -3.58 -4.72
CA HIS A 257 -10.61 -3.01 -4.13
C HIS A 257 -10.74 -3.16 -2.60
N SER A 258 -9.67 -3.57 -1.91
CA SER A 258 -9.63 -3.53 -0.45
C SER A 258 -9.60 -2.10 0.08
N SER A 259 -10.01 -1.94 1.34
CA SER A 259 -9.86 -0.67 2.05
C SER A 259 -8.40 -0.45 2.42
N PHE A 260 -7.97 0.80 2.42
CA PHE A 260 -6.70 1.18 3.03
C PHE A 260 -6.87 1.38 4.54
N PHE A 261 -5.79 1.25 5.29
CA PHE A 261 -5.81 1.35 6.75
C PHE A 261 -4.54 1.98 7.28
N HIS A 262 -4.65 2.67 8.41
CA HIS A 262 -3.52 3.20 9.14
C HIS A 262 -2.94 2.09 10.02
N LEU A 263 -1.73 1.61 9.72
CA LEU A 263 -1.09 0.55 10.49
C LEU A 263 -0.44 1.16 11.75
N GLY A 264 -1.16 1.11 12.87
CA GLY A 264 -0.75 1.75 14.12
C GLY A 264 -0.86 3.28 14.02
N GLU A 265 0.13 4.01 14.55
CA GLU A 265 0.28 5.47 14.42
C GLU A 265 1.39 5.87 13.42
N ARG A 266 1.86 4.93 12.57
CA ARG A 266 3.13 5.11 11.84
C ARG A 266 3.00 5.38 10.35
N PHE A 267 2.12 4.68 9.63
CA PHE A 267 1.96 4.87 8.19
C PHE A 267 0.66 4.25 7.66
N TRP A 268 0.17 4.82 6.56
CA TRP A 268 -0.94 4.27 5.78
C TRP A 268 -0.48 3.11 4.90
N ARG A 269 -1.26 2.03 4.88
CA ARG A 269 -1.04 0.89 3.98
C ARG A 269 -2.15 0.82 2.94
N LEU A 270 -1.74 0.64 1.70
CA LEU A 270 -2.58 0.56 0.52
C LEU A 270 -2.08 -0.57 -0.37
N ASP A 271 -2.84 -1.65 -0.50
CA ASP A 271 -2.36 -2.80 -1.26
C ASP A 271 -2.36 -2.47 -2.77
N GLY A 272 -1.20 -2.68 -3.41
CA GLY A 272 -0.96 -2.40 -4.82
C GLY A 272 -0.51 -1.00 -5.17
N ARG A 273 -0.46 -0.06 -4.22
CA ARG A 273 -0.01 1.33 -4.46
C ARG A 273 0.84 1.83 -3.29
N ILE A 274 1.63 2.87 -3.53
CA ILE A 274 2.42 3.54 -2.51
C ILE A 274 1.75 4.86 -2.16
N LEU A 275 1.45 5.08 -0.88
CA LEU A 275 1.10 6.42 -0.39
C LEU A 275 2.38 7.17 -0.07
N THR A 276 2.48 8.40 -0.57
CA THR A 276 3.66 9.24 -0.40
C THR A 276 3.25 10.65 -0.02
N ASP A 277 3.61 11.07 1.17
CA ASP A 277 3.49 12.47 1.55
C ASP A 277 4.70 13.28 1.04
N VAL A 278 4.41 14.33 0.28
CA VAL A 278 5.43 15.25 -0.24
C VAL A 278 6.12 16.00 0.89
N TRP A 279 5.42 16.32 1.97
CA TRP A 279 6.00 17.01 3.13
C TRP A 279 7.09 16.17 3.78
N TRP A 280 6.85 14.87 3.98
CA TRP A 280 7.87 13.94 4.50
C TRP A 280 9.05 13.80 3.55
N ALA A 281 8.80 13.73 2.23
CA ALA A 281 9.87 13.67 1.24
C ALA A 281 10.76 14.92 1.27
N VAL A 282 10.16 16.11 1.31
CA VAL A 282 10.88 17.39 1.42
C VAL A 282 11.69 17.45 2.71
N ARG A 283 11.09 17.05 3.83
CA ARG A 283 11.76 17.08 5.14
C ARG A 283 12.98 16.14 5.19
N ALA A 284 12.86 14.97 4.59
CA ALA A 284 13.94 13.99 4.51
C ALA A 284 15.13 14.51 3.69
N GLU A 285 14.87 15.13 2.53
CA GLU A 285 15.91 15.55 1.59
C GLU A 285 16.51 16.93 1.92
N MET A 286 15.67 17.90 2.28
CA MET A 286 16.07 19.31 2.34
C MET A 286 16.21 19.89 3.75
N ARG A 287 15.48 19.33 4.74
CA ARG A 287 15.39 19.84 6.12
C ARG A 287 15.20 21.37 6.20
N PRO A 288 14.21 21.95 5.50
CA PRO A 288 14.06 23.40 5.45
C PRO A 288 13.57 23.94 6.80
N LYS A 289 13.90 25.21 7.11
CA LYS A 289 13.41 25.86 8.34
C LYS A 289 11.91 26.16 8.30
N GLN A 290 11.38 26.41 7.11
CA GLN A 290 9.96 26.58 6.85
C GLN A 290 9.51 25.46 5.92
N GLU A 291 8.47 24.73 6.34
CA GLU A 291 8.04 23.48 5.67
C GLU A 291 6.66 23.63 5.02
N THR A 292 6.19 24.86 4.77
CA THR A 292 4.90 25.09 4.09
C THR A 292 5.03 24.85 2.59
N LEU A 293 3.98 24.33 1.96
CA LEU A 293 3.94 24.10 0.50
C LEU A 293 4.36 25.36 -0.28
N ASP A 294 3.86 26.55 0.08
CA ASP A 294 4.18 27.80 -0.61
C ASP A 294 5.68 28.14 -0.55
N TYR A 295 6.30 27.96 0.61
CA TYR A 295 7.72 28.24 0.79
C TYR A 295 8.56 27.28 -0.04
N VAL A 296 8.26 25.98 0.06
CA VAL A 296 8.99 24.93 -0.65
C VAL A 296 8.81 25.06 -2.15
N ALA A 297 7.59 25.34 -2.62
CA ALA A 297 7.29 25.60 -4.03
C ALA A 297 8.10 26.79 -4.56
N LYS A 298 8.08 27.94 -3.86
CA LYS A 298 8.87 29.12 -4.25
C LYS A 298 10.35 28.83 -4.30
N HIS A 299 10.85 28.07 -3.32
CA HIS A 299 12.27 27.75 -3.21
C HIS A 299 12.74 26.77 -4.29
N LEU A 300 11.95 25.74 -4.61
CA LEU A 300 12.34 24.69 -5.56
C LEU A 300 11.94 24.96 -7.01
N LEU A 301 10.79 25.62 -7.22
CA LEU A 301 10.15 25.77 -8.52
C LEU A 301 10.10 27.23 -9.00
N GLY A 302 10.40 28.20 -8.12
CA GLY A 302 10.29 29.62 -8.42
C GLY A 302 8.84 30.14 -8.53
N VAL A 303 7.84 29.27 -8.30
CA VAL A 303 6.42 29.60 -8.31
C VAL A 303 5.79 29.25 -6.96
N GLY A 304 4.79 30.02 -6.54
CA GLY A 304 4.11 29.85 -5.26
C GLY A 304 2.65 29.47 -5.40
N LYS A 305 1.97 29.39 -4.25
CA LYS A 305 0.53 29.15 -4.19
C LYS A 305 -0.25 30.36 -4.70
N HIS A 306 -1.45 30.13 -5.20
CA HIS A 306 -2.42 31.21 -5.39
C HIS A 306 -2.84 31.82 -4.03
N GLU A 307 -3.24 33.09 -4.02
CA GLU A 307 -3.70 33.75 -2.79
C GLU A 307 -5.11 33.30 -2.41
N LEU A 308 -5.25 32.78 -1.18
CA LEU A 308 -6.55 32.38 -0.62
C LEU A 308 -6.54 32.56 0.91
N GLN A 309 -7.58 33.18 1.47
CA GLN A 309 -7.71 33.30 2.92
C GLN A 309 -8.24 32.00 3.53
N ARG A 310 -7.35 31.01 3.72
CA ARG A 310 -7.74 29.68 4.25
C ARG A 310 -8.63 29.74 5.50
N ARG A 311 -8.37 30.65 6.44
CA ARG A 311 -9.19 30.80 7.66
C ARG A 311 -10.65 31.22 7.42
N LYS A 312 -10.96 31.67 6.21
CA LYS A 312 -12.28 32.09 5.75
C LYS A 312 -12.71 31.29 4.51
N ILE A 313 -12.26 30.04 4.38
CA ILE A 313 -12.51 29.21 3.19
C ILE A 313 -13.99 29.10 2.85
N ASP A 314 -14.87 29.03 3.86
CA ASP A 314 -16.32 29.03 3.67
C ASP A 314 -16.83 30.32 3.00
N GLU A 315 -16.34 31.49 3.43
CA GLU A 315 -16.69 32.79 2.84
C GLU A 315 -16.11 32.94 1.43
N GLU A 316 -14.86 32.49 1.23
CA GLU A 316 -14.20 32.49 -0.08
C GLU A 316 -14.93 31.56 -1.06
N TRP A 317 -15.41 30.40 -0.61
CA TRP A 317 -16.21 29.47 -1.42
C TRP A 317 -17.58 30.04 -1.77
N GLU A 318 -18.25 30.71 -0.83
CA GLU A 318 -19.52 31.39 -1.10
C GLU A 318 -19.36 32.56 -2.08
N ALA A 319 -18.25 33.30 -1.98
CA ALA A 319 -17.98 34.49 -2.79
C ALA A 319 -17.42 34.19 -4.19
N ASP A 320 -16.42 33.29 -4.30
CA ASP A 320 -15.74 32.94 -5.55
C ASP A 320 -15.24 31.48 -5.51
N ARG A 321 -16.14 30.56 -5.89
CA ARG A 321 -15.83 29.12 -6.00
C ARG A 321 -14.67 28.85 -6.96
N ASP A 322 -14.60 29.58 -8.06
CA ASP A 322 -13.58 29.34 -9.09
C ASP A 322 -12.19 29.69 -8.56
N LYS A 323 -12.07 30.69 -7.68
CA LYS A 323 -10.82 30.99 -6.96
C LYS A 323 -10.36 29.83 -6.09
N VAL A 324 -11.27 29.24 -5.30
CA VAL A 324 -10.95 28.07 -4.46
C VAL A 324 -10.56 26.87 -5.33
N ILE A 325 -11.27 26.63 -6.43
CA ILE A 325 -10.96 25.55 -7.38
C ILE A 325 -9.56 25.75 -8.01
N ARG A 326 -9.26 26.96 -8.51
CA ARG A 326 -7.93 27.27 -9.08
C ARG A 326 -6.82 27.11 -8.04
N TYR A 327 -7.11 27.41 -6.79
CA TYR A 327 -6.19 27.23 -5.69
C TYR A 327 -5.94 25.73 -5.41
N CYS A 328 -6.98 24.91 -5.30
CA CYS A 328 -6.88 23.47 -5.02
C CYS A 328 -6.12 22.72 -6.14
N ILE A 329 -6.40 23.05 -7.40
CA ILE A 329 -5.66 22.49 -8.55
C ILE A 329 -4.16 22.87 -8.47
N ASN A 330 -3.86 24.13 -8.15
CA ASN A 330 -2.49 24.60 -8.03
C ASN A 330 -1.73 23.86 -6.92
N ASP A 331 -2.37 23.60 -5.78
CA ASP A 331 -1.77 22.85 -4.67
C ASP A 331 -1.43 21.41 -5.06
N ALA A 332 -2.36 20.71 -5.73
CA ALA A 332 -2.13 19.36 -6.24
C ALA A 332 -0.98 19.33 -7.27
N GLU A 333 -0.91 20.31 -8.18
CA GLU A 333 0.13 20.42 -9.20
C GLU A 333 1.50 20.76 -8.62
N LEU A 334 1.58 21.72 -7.69
CA LEU A 334 2.83 22.07 -7.00
C LEU A 334 3.37 20.87 -6.23
N SER A 335 2.49 20.13 -5.56
CA SER A 335 2.86 18.92 -4.81
C SER A 335 3.48 17.86 -5.73
N LEU A 336 2.89 17.62 -6.91
CA LEU A 336 3.44 16.71 -7.92
C LEU A 336 4.84 17.16 -8.37
N LYS A 337 4.98 18.44 -8.76
CA LYS A 337 6.25 18.99 -9.25
C LYS A 337 7.35 18.97 -8.18
N ILE A 338 7.01 19.25 -6.92
CA ILE A 338 7.94 19.16 -5.80
C ILE A 338 8.38 17.70 -5.61
N LEU A 339 7.45 16.76 -5.62
CA LEU A 339 7.80 15.35 -5.44
C LEU A 339 8.79 14.87 -6.50
N GLU A 340 8.56 15.24 -7.76
CA GLU A 340 9.45 14.92 -8.88
C GLU A 340 10.82 15.59 -8.77
N ARG A 341 10.91 16.75 -8.13
CA ARG A 341 12.17 17.46 -7.91
C ARG A 341 12.98 16.89 -6.76
N VAL A 342 12.29 16.48 -5.69
CA VAL A 342 12.89 16.03 -4.43
C VAL A 342 13.19 14.54 -4.47
N ARG A 343 12.28 13.72 -4.98
CA ARG A 343 12.62 12.34 -5.32
C ARG A 343 13.47 12.40 -6.57
N ARG A 344 14.73 11.99 -6.47
CA ARG A 344 15.48 11.51 -7.63
C ARG A 344 14.77 10.27 -8.17
N ILE A 345 13.68 10.45 -8.92
CA ILE A 345 13.01 9.39 -9.71
C ILE A 345 13.79 9.28 -11.02
N GLU A 346 15.06 8.91 -10.92
CA GLU A 346 15.95 8.54 -12.03
C GLU A 346 16.79 7.32 -11.62
#